data_AF-A0A392TEJ4-F1
#
_entry.id   AF-A0A392TEJ4-F1
#
_cell.length_a   1.000
_cell.length_b   1.000
_cell.length_c   1.000
_cell.angle_alpha   90.00
_cell.angle_beta   90.00
_cell.angle_gamma   90.00
#
_symmetry.space_group_name_H-M   'P 1'
#
loop_
_entity.id
_entity.type
_entity.pdbx_description
1 polymer ?
#
loop_
_entity_poly.entity_id
_entity_poly.type
_entity_poly.pdbx_seq_one_letter_code
_entity_poly.pdbx_strand_id
1 'polypeptide(L)' 'MNNNPPIFKGDYDPDGAQRWLEGSERIFGAMRCLDEHRVLLGSYVLHDETGHWWRNANQRLGANGAVITWTR' A
#
# COMPACT_ATOMS: atom_id res chain seq x y z
N MET A 1 3.90 19.74 -9.14
CA MET A 1 3.93 18.26 -9.22
C MET A 1 2.58 17.76 -8.78
N ASN A 2 1.91 16.97 -9.62
CA ASN A 2 0.62 16.38 -9.28
C ASN A 2 0.88 15.14 -8.41
N ASN A 3 0.77 15.28 -7.10
CA ASN A 3 1.09 14.23 -6.11
C ASN A 3 -0.15 13.44 -5.71
N ASN A 4 -1.16 13.36 -6.58
CA ASN A 4 -2.40 12.71 -6.20
C ASN A 4 -2.12 11.20 -6.02
N PRO A 5 -2.48 10.62 -4.86
CA PRO A 5 -2.20 9.21 -4.62
C PRO A 5 -2.93 8.35 -5.66
N PRO A 6 -2.28 7.32 -6.22
CA PRO A 6 -2.98 6.37 -7.08
C PRO A 6 -4.02 5.64 -6.23
N ILE A 7 -5.26 5.61 -6.71
CA ILE A 7 -6.36 4.86 -6.07
C ILE A 7 -6.33 3.45 -6.62
N PHE A 8 -6.23 2.46 -5.74
CA PHE A 8 -6.40 1.07 -6.13
C PHE A 8 -7.90 0.73 -6.15
N LYS A 9 -8.40 0.28 -7.31
CA LYS A 9 -9.83 -0.01 -7.50
C LYS A 9 -10.26 -1.37 -6.97
N GLY A 10 -9.32 -2.24 -6.57
CA GLY A 10 -9.64 -3.55 -6.02
C GLY A 10 -10.16 -4.56 -7.05
N ASP A 11 -10.01 -4.27 -8.34
CA ASP A 11 -10.35 -5.16 -9.44
C ASP A 11 -9.31 -6.29 -9.60
N TYR A 12 -9.73 -7.39 -10.23
CA TYR A 12 -8.85 -8.48 -10.65
C TYR A 12 -8.00 -8.08 -11.89
N ASP A 13 -7.40 -6.89 -11.87
CA ASP A 13 -6.49 -6.38 -12.90
C ASP A 13 -5.03 -6.45 -12.39
N PRO A 14 -4.25 -7.49 -12.75
CA PRO A 14 -2.86 -7.60 -12.30
C PRO A 14 -1.98 -6.44 -12.80
N ASP A 15 -2.25 -5.91 -14.00
CA ASP A 15 -1.53 -4.76 -14.55
C ASP A 15 -1.93 -3.47 -13.83
N GLY A 16 -3.20 -3.35 -13.43
CA GLY A 16 -3.72 -2.28 -12.58
C GLY A 16 -3.05 -2.26 -11.20
N ALA A 17 -2.94 -3.42 -10.56
CA ALA A 17 -2.25 -3.58 -9.28
C ALA A 17 -0.76 -3.21 -9.37
N GLN A 18 -0.09 -3.66 -10.43
CA GLN A 18 1.32 -3.33 -10.66
C GLN A 18 1.53 -1.83 -10.85
N ARG A 19 0.68 -1.16 -11.66
CA ARG A 19 0.74 0.30 -11.87
C ARG A 19 0.48 1.08 -10.59
N TRP A 20 -0.43 0.60 -9.73
CA TRP A 20 -0.68 1.22 -8.42
C TRP A 20 0.53 1.11 -7.50
N LEU A 21 1.19 -0.06 -7.46
CA LEU A 21 2.38 -0.29 -6.66
C LEU A 21 3.52 0.67 -7.09
N GLU A 22 3.83 0.71 -8.38
CA GLU A 22 4.88 1.57 -8.95
C GLU A 22 4.59 3.06 -8.73
N GLY A 23 3.34 3.47 -8.87
CA GLY A 23 2.92 4.84 -8.57
C GLY A 23 3.11 5.21 -7.10
N SER A 24 2.81 4.28 -6.18
CA SER A 24 2.97 4.48 -4.73
C SER A 24 4.44 4.56 -4.34
N GLU A 25 5.29 3.68 -4.88
CA GLU A 25 6.75 3.71 -4.67
C GLU A 25 7.38 5.01 -5.17
N ARG A 26 6.93 5.51 -6.34
CA ARG A 26 7.39 6.79 -6.87
C ARG A 26 7.06 7.96 -5.94
N ILE A 27 5.87 7.96 -5.35
CA ILE A 27 5.44 8.98 -4.38
C ILE A 27 6.26 8.87 -3.09
N PHE A 28 6.48 7.67 -2.57
CA PHE A 28 7.32 7.45 -1.39
C PHE A 28 8.76 7.91 -1.62
N GLY A 29 9.33 7.63 -2.79
CA GLY A 29 10.64 8.11 -3.19
C GLY A 29 10.71 9.64 -3.27
N ALA A 30 9.72 10.27 -3.91
CA ALA A 30 9.64 11.73 -4.03
C ALA A 30 9.50 12.44 -2.68
N MET A 31 8.75 11.85 -1.74
CA MET A 31 8.57 12.37 -0.39
C MET A 31 9.68 11.97 0.59
N ARG A 32 10.63 11.13 0.17
CA ARG A 32 11.67 10.53 1.03
C ARG A 32 11.07 9.80 2.24
N CYS A 33 9.94 9.12 2.05
CA CYS A 33 9.28 8.35 3.10
C CYS A 33 10.21 7.24 3.61
N LEU A 34 10.39 7.21 4.93
CA LEU A 34 11.03 6.11 5.65
C LEU A 34 10.22 4.83 5.47
N ASP A 35 10.89 3.68 5.40
CA ASP A 35 10.25 2.38 5.15
C ASP A 35 9.14 2.06 6.15
N GLU A 36 9.30 2.48 7.40
CA GLU A 36 8.30 2.36 8.48
C GLU A 36 6.97 3.08 8.15
N HIS A 37 7.02 4.17 7.38
CA HIS A 37 5.85 4.95 7.01
C HIS A 37 5.21 4.48 5.69
N ARG A 38 5.93 3.72 4.86
CA ARG A 38 5.45 3.27 3.54
C ARG A 38 4.25 2.33 3.66
N VAL A 39 4.31 1.39 4.60
CA VAL A 39 3.20 0.45 4.86
C VAL A 39 1.96 1.19 5.33
N LEU A 40 2.13 2.16 6.24
CA LEU A 40 1.04 2.99 6.73
C LEU A 40 0.39 3.80 5.58
N LEU A 41 1.19 4.51 4.80
CA LEU A 41 0.72 5.34 3.70
C LEU A 41 0.10 4.53 2.56
N GLY A 42 0.73 3.41 2.19
CA GLY A 42 0.23 2.50 1.16
C GLY A 42 -1.10 1.87 1.56
N SER A 43 -1.28 1.55 2.84
CA SER A 43 -2.56 1.05 3.34
C SER A 43 -3.67 2.09 3.38
N TYR A 44 -3.33 3.38 3.55
CA TYR A 44 -4.31 4.45 3.65
C TYR A 44 -5.05 4.69 2.32
N VAL A 45 -4.40 4.40 1.20
CA VAL A 45 -4.99 4.59 -0.14
C VAL A 45 -5.76 3.36 -0.64
N LEU A 46 -5.81 2.29 0.17
CA LEU A 46 -6.64 1.11 -0.13
C LEU A 46 -8.08 1.40 0.25
N HIS A 47 -8.97 1.35 -0.73
CA HIS A 47 -10.40 1.55 -0.54
C HIS A 47 -11.17 0.23 -0.55
N ASP A 48 -12.41 0.30 -0.04
CA ASP A 48 -13.44 -0.73 -0.12
C ASP A 48 -12.94 -2.13 0.30
N GLU A 49 -13.11 -3.13 -0.56
CA GLU A 49 -12.76 -4.53 -0.27
C GLU A 49 -11.27 -4.73 -0.02
N THR A 50 -10.40 -3.95 -0.69
CA THR A 50 -8.96 -4.08 -0.51
C THR A 50 -8.52 -3.52 0.84
N GLY A 51 -9.16 -2.43 1.30
CA GLY A 51 -8.93 -1.88 2.63
C GLY A 51 -9.38 -2.85 3.74
N HIS A 52 -10.52 -3.53 3.55
CA HIS A 52 -10.99 -4.57 4.46
C HIS A 52 -10.05 -5.79 4.51
N TRP A 53 -9.60 -6.27 3.35
CA TRP A 53 -8.62 -7.34 3.24
C TRP A 53 -7.33 -6.98 3.98
N TRP A 54 -6.79 -5.79 3.73
CA TRP A 54 -5.55 -5.34 4.37
C TRP A 54 -5.67 -5.24 5.88
N ARG A 55 -6.79 -4.71 6.40
CA ARG A 55 -7.02 -4.64 7.85
C ARG A 55 -7.00 -6.03 8.50
N ASN A 56 -7.62 -7.02 7.85
CA ASN A 56 -7.60 -8.40 8.34
C ASN A 56 -6.19 -9.01 8.28
N ALA A 57 -5.49 -8.84 7.15
CA ALA A 57 -4.13 -9.32 6.97
C ALA A 57 -3.16 -8.70 7.99
N ASN A 58 -3.21 -7.38 8.17
CA ASN A 58 -2.38 -6.65 9.12
C ASN A 58 -2.61 -7.12 10.57
N GLN A 59 -3.86 -7.34 10.97
CA GLN A 59 -4.17 -7.89 12.31
C GLN A 59 -3.60 -9.29 12.51
N ARG A 60 -3.72 -10.16 11.51
CA ARG A 60 -3.21 -11.54 11.58
C ARG A 60 -1.68 -11.59 11.61
N LEU A 61 -1.04 -10.77 10.79
CA LEU A 61 0.42 -10.66 10.75
C LEU A 61 0.98 -10.04 12.04
N GLY A 62 0.34 -8.99 12.56
CA GLY A 62 0.70 -8.37 13.82
C GLY A 62 0.52 -9.29 15.03
N ALA A 63 -0.54 -10.11 15.05
CA ALA A 63 -0.73 -11.12 16.09
C ALA A 63 0.38 -12.19 16.12
N ASN A 64 1.04 -12.42 14.97
CA ASN A 64 2.17 -13.34 14.85
C ASN A 64 3.53 -12.67 15.12
N GLY A 65 3.55 -11.40 15.54
CA GLY A 65 4.77 -10.62 15.78
C GLY A 65 5.57 -10.30 14.51
N ALA A 66 4.97 -10.48 13.32
CA ALA A 66 5.63 -10.18 12.06
C ALA A 66 5.74 -8.67 11.86
N VAL A 67 6.95 -8.17 11.61
CA VAL A 67 7.16 -6.81 11.15
C VAL A 67 6.78 -6.75 9.68
N ILE A 68 5.72 -6.01 9.37
CA ILE A 68 5.31 -5.78 7.98
C ILE A 68 6.16 -4.64 7.43
N THR A 69 6.98 -4.95 6.44
CA THR A 69 7.80 -3.98 5.72
C THR A 69 7.30 -3.80 4.30
N TRP A 70 7.51 -2.62 3.73
CA TRP A 70 7.30 -2.38 2.30
C TRP A 70 8.52 -2.91 1.53
N THR A 71 8.59 -4.23 1.37
CA THR A 71 9.65 -4.95 0.66
C THR A 71 9.06 -5.62 -0.57
N ARG A 72 9.71 -5.42 -1.72
CA ARG A 72 9.38 -6.10 -2.98
C ARG A 72 9.95 -7.51 -3.00
#